data_AF-A0A2W4SPU9-F1
#
_entry.id   AF-A0A2W4SPU9-F1
#
_cell.length_a   1.000
_cell.length_b   1.000
_cell.length_c   1.000
_cell.angle_alpha   90.00
_cell.angle_beta   90.00
_cell.angle_gamma   90.00
#
_symmetry.space_group_name_H-M   'P 1'
#
loop_
_entity.id
_entity.type
_entity.pdbx_description
1 polymer ?
#
loop_
_entity_poly.entity_id
_entity_poly.type
_entity_poly.pdbx_seq_one_letter_code
_entity_poly.pdbx_strand_id
1 'polypeptide(L)'
;MKTVAEFEIQYHQLLDPSGKPTGPLPPFAEDAQEMLKMYRLMTLVRVFDTKAVNLQRTGKLGTYASCLGHEATHVGVGAAMRPDDVLVPVYREYGAQFWRGVKMTNVLLYWGGDERGNDFTASRHDFAWAVPIGSQTLHAAGVAMAMKIRGEKRCALTFIGDGGTSQGALHEAPKLGLWRRSPDVPEKWNQKGRDLAPTSSRA
;
A
#
# COMPACT_ATOMS: atom_id res chain seq x y z
N MET A 1 41.61 -2.93 -1.70
CA MET A 1 40.34 -2.80 -2.45
C MET A 1 39.97 -1.33 -2.52
N LYS A 2 39.53 -0.84 -3.69
CA LYS A 2 39.02 0.53 -3.86
C LYS A 2 37.49 0.45 -3.83
N THR A 3 36.86 1.12 -2.87
CA THR A 3 35.40 1.29 -2.86
C THR A 3 34.99 2.13 -4.08
N VAL A 4 34.09 1.61 -4.91
CA VAL A 4 33.62 2.28 -6.15
C VAL A 4 32.23 2.89 -6.02
N ALA A 5 31.47 2.48 -4.99
CA ALA A 5 30.19 3.07 -4.62
C ALA A 5 29.89 2.76 -3.14
N GLU A 6 29.15 3.65 -2.51
CA GLU A 6 28.59 3.49 -1.15
C GLU A 6 27.12 3.88 -1.21
N PHE A 7 26.27 3.11 -0.54
CA PHE A 7 24.83 3.32 -0.51
C PHE A 7 24.37 3.32 0.94
N GLU A 8 23.56 4.31 1.32
CA GLU A 8 22.99 4.44 2.65
C GLU A 8 21.47 4.55 2.57
N ILE A 9 20.77 3.68 3.31
CA ILE A 9 19.30 3.75 3.43
C ILE A 9 18.97 4.52 4.71
N GLN A 10 18.48 5.74 4.53
CA GLN A 10 18.07 6.57 5.66
C GLN A 10 16.73 6.11 6.23
N TYR A 11 16.73 5.80 7.53
CA TYR A 11 15.51 5.58 8.30
C TYR A 11 14.80 6.91 8.57
N HIS A 12 13.50 6.98 8.29
CA HIS A 12 12.68 8.15 8.54
C HIS A 12 11.60 7.82 9.57
N GLN A 13 11.59 8.57 10.67
CA GLN A 13 10.64 8.43 11.77
C GLN A 13 10.17 9.82 12.18
N LEU A 14 8.85 9.97 12.36
CA LEU A 14 8.22 11.22 12.81
C LEU A 14 7.79 11.16 14.27
N LEU A 15 7.45 9.98 14.78
CA LEU A 15 7.05 9.73 16.15
C LEU A 15 7.88 8.59 16.74
N ASP A 16 8.37 8.76 17.96
CA ASP A 16 9.03 7.71 18.73
C ASP A 16 8.01 6.68 19.27
N PRO A 17 8.45 5.54 19.86
CA PRO A 17 7.52 4.54 20.41
C PRO A 17 6.63 5.02 21.57
N SER A 18 6.95 6.16 22.19
CA SER A 18 6.11 6.81 23.21
C SER A 18 5.10 7.80 22.61
N GLY A 19 5.12 7.99 21.29
CA GLY A 19 4.25 8.92 20.57
C GLY A 19 4.77 10.36 20.56
N LYS A 20 6.03 10.61 20.93
CA LYS A 20 6.60 11.95 20.90
C LYS A 20 7.21 12.26 19.53
N PRO A 21 7.06 13.49 19.02
CA PRO A 21 7.72 13.90 17.79
C PRO A 21 9.24 13.80 17.89
N THR A 22 9.88 13.20 16.88
CA THR A 22 11.33 13.13 16.72
C THR A 22 11.91 14.35 15.98
N GLY A 23 11.03 15.22 15.47
CA GLY A 23 11.36 16.43 14.73
C GLY A 23 10.10 17.19 14.32
N PRO A 24 10.21 18.18 13.41
CA PRO A 24 9.05 18.90 12.88
C PRO A 24 8.06 17.95 12.22
N LEU A 25 6.79 18.06 12.60
CA LEU A 25 5.72 17.27 12.00
C LEU A 25 5.26 17.87 10.67
N PRO A 26 4.77 17.05 9.73
CA PRO A 26 4.19 17.55 8.49
C PRO A 26 2.91 18.37 8.76
N PRO A 27 2.58 19.38 7.94
CA PRO A 27 1.45 20.28 8.20
C PRO A 27 0.10 19.57 8.38
N PHE A 28 -0.12 18.44 7.72
CA PHE A 28 -1.36 17.67 7.87
C PHE A 28 -1.58 17.16 9.31
N ALA A 29 -0.50 17.04 10.11
CA ALA A 29 -0.59 16.61 11.51
C ALA A 29 -1.21 17.67 12.43
N GLU A 30 -1.31 18.92 11.98
CA GLU A 30 -2.00 19.99 12.71
C GLU A 30 -3.53 19.88 12.60
N ASP A 31 -4.04 19.15 11.59
CA ASP A 31 -5.47 18.87 11.46
C ASP A 31 -5.89 17.74 12.40
N ALA A 32 -6.39 18.12 13.58
CA ALA A 32 -6.86 17.19 14.58
C ALA A 32 -8.01 16.28 14.09
N GLN A 33 -8.86 16.74 13.16
CA GLN A 33 -9.95 15.92 12.64
C GLN A 33 -9.43 14.83 11.71
N GLU A 34 -8.47 15.17 10.85
CA GLU A 34 -7.81 14.18 10.00
C GLU A 34 -7.03 13.17 10.85
N MET A 35 -6.31 13.62 11.87
CA MET A 35 -5.58 12.72 12.79
C MET A 35 -6.53 11.77 13.53
N LEU A 36 -7.64 12.28 14.05
CA LEU A 36 -8.65 11.44 14.71
C LEU A 36 -9.30 10.46 13.74
N LYS A 37 -9.53 10.86 12.48
CA LYS A 37 -10.08 9.98 11.45
C LYS A 37 -9.12 8.84 11.11
N MET A 38 -7.84 9.14 10.91
CA MET A 38 -6.80 8.13 10.68
C MET A 38 -6.69 7.17 11.88
N TYR A 39 -6.65 7.70 13.11
CA TYR A 39 -6.59 6.88 14.32
C TYR A 39 -7.81 5.96 14.47
N ARG A 40 -9.02 6.50 14.31
CA ARG A 40 -10.26 5.71 14.34
C ARG A 40 -10.23 4.58 13.31
N LEU A 41 -9.75 4.85 12.10
CA LEU A 41 -9.67 3.82 11.07
C LEU A 41 -8.63 2.75 11.42
N MET A 42 -7.46 3.12 11.95
CA MET A 42 -6.47 2.13 12.41
C MET A 42 -7.05 1.21 13.49
N THR A 43 -7.77 1.77 14.47
CA THR A 43 -8.45 0.96 15.51
C THR A 43 -9.54 0.08 14.91
N LEU A 44 -10.33 0.60 13.96
CA LEU A 44 -11.36 -0.18 13.29
C LEU A 44 -10.76 -1.36 12.51
N VAL A 45 -9.67 -1.14 11.79
CA VAL A 45 -8.94 -2.19 11.05
C VAL A 45 -8.44 -3.26 12.02
N ARG A 46 -7.88 -2.89 13.18
CA ARG A 46 -7.45 -3.85 14.21
C ARG A 46 -8.60 -4.72 14.72
N VAL A 47 -9.75 -4.12 14.99
CA VAL A 47 -10.95 -4.84 15.47
C VAL A 47 -11.51 -5.75 14.38
N PHE A 48 -11.58 -5.25 13.15
CA PHE A 48 -12.01 -6.03 11.98
C PHE A 48 -11.10 -7.25 11.78
N ASP A 49 -9.78 -7.05 11.80
CA ASP A 49 -8.78 -8.11 11.61
C ASP A 49 -8.93 -9.21 12.68
N THR A 50 -9.03 -8.79 13.94
CA THR A 50 -9.26 -9.71 15.07
C THR A 50 -10.54 -10.53 14.86
N LYS A 51 -11.62 -9.89 14.40
CA LYS A 51 -12.89 -10.57 14.14
C LYS A 51 -12.78 -11.54 12.96
N ALA A 52 -12.14 -11.14 11.86
CA ALA A 52 -11.96 -11.97 10.68
C ALA A 52 -11.11 -13.22 10.98
N VAL A 53 -10.02 -13.06 11.75
CA VAL A 53 -9.22 -14.20 12.25
C VAL A 53 -10.07 -15.15 13.11
N ASN A 54 -10.91 -14.62 14.01
CA ASN A 54 -11.80 -15.46 14.82
C ASN A 54 -12.86 -16.20 13.98
N LEU A 55 -13.39 -15.57 12.93
CA LEU A 55 -14.30 -16.22 11.99
C LEU A 55 -13.58 -17.32 11.20
N GLN A 56 -12.36 -17.08 10.75
CA GLN A 56 -11.54 -18.06 10.05
C GLN A 56 -11.25 -19.28 10.94
N ARG A 57 -10.84 -19.06 12.19
CA ARG A 57 -10.58 -20.13 13.17
C ARG A 57 -11.79 -20.97 13.53
N THR A 58 -13.00 -20.42 13.36
CA THR A 58 -14.26 -21.13 13.61
C THR A 58 -14.90 -21.68 12.33
N GLY A 59 -14.19 -21.63 11.19
CA GLY A 59 -14.68 -22.14 9.91
C GLY A 59 -15.81 -21.31 9.28
N LYS A 60 -16.07 -20.10 9.78
CA LYS A 60 -17.12 -19.18 9.29
C LYS A 60 -16.62 -18.22 8.20
N LEU A 61 -15.31 -18.15 8.03
CA LEU A 61 -14.63 -17.44 6.94
C LEU A 61 -13.64 -18.42 6.30
N GLY A 62 -13.38 -18.27 5.01
CA GLY A 62 -12.38 -19.05 4.30
C GLY A 62 -10.96 -18.64 4.66
N THR A 63 -10.03 -18.71 3.71
CA THR A 63 -8.68 -18.19 3.89
C THR A 63 -8.75 -16.70 4.23
N TYR A 64 -7.96 -16.24 5.20
CA TYR A 64 -7.88 -14.83 5.56
C TYR A 64 -6.44 -14.45 5.91
N ALA A 65 -5.96 -13.35 5.33
CA ALA A 65 -4.61 -12.86 5.55
C ALA A 65 -4.63 -11.69 6.52
N SER A 66 -4.18 -11.90 7.76
CA SER A 66 -4.20 -10.85 8.79
C SER A 66 -3.30 -9.66 8.45
N CYS A 67 -3.72 -8.44 8.77
CA CYS A 67 -2.91 -7.22 8.62
C CYS A 67 -2.36 -6.67 9.93
N LEU A 68 -2.33 -7.48 11.00
CA LEU A 68 -1.89 -7.07 12.33
C LEU A 68 -0.52 -6.37 12.28
N GLY A 69 -0.47 -5.13 12.75
CA GLY A 69 0.76 -4.31 12.78
C GLY A 69 1.00 -3.47 11.53
N HIS A 70 0.21 -3.62 10.47
CA HIS A 70 0.32 -2.84 9.22
C HIS A 70 -0.73 -1.72 9.11
N GLU A 71 -1.50 -1.46 10.18
CA GLU A 71 -2.65 -0.54 10.13
C GLU A 71 -2.23 0.88 9.75
N ALA A 72 -1.14 1.38 10.33
CA ALA A 72 -0.61 2.71 10.06
C ALA A 72 -0.18 2.87 8.61
N THR A 73 0.49 1.86 8.04
CA THR A 73 0.92 1.87 6.63
C THR A 73 -0.28 1.92 5.70
N HIS A 74 -1.29 1.06 5.92
CA HIS A 74 -2.46 1.00 5.04
C HIS A 74 -3.31 2.27 5.12
N VAL A 75 -3.59 2.76 6.34
CA VAL A 75 -4.39 3.97 6.53
C VAL A 75 -3.64 5.21 6.04
N GLY A 76 -2.33 5.31 6.32
CA GLY A 76 -1.49 6.41 5.84
C GLY A 76 -1.43 6.49 4.32
N VAL A 77 -1.27 5.34 3.64
CA VAL A 77 -1.33 5.29 2.17
C VAL A 77 -2.71 5.69 1.66
N GLY A 78 -3.78 5.14 2.24
CA GLY A 78 -5.15 5.52 1.88
C GLY A 78 -5.38 7.02 1.99
N ALA A 79 -4.93 7.64 3.09
CA ALA A 79 -5.05 9.08 3.35
C ALA A 79 -4.24 9.95 2.38
N ALA A 80 -3.07 9.48 1.96
CA ALA A 80 -2.23 10.21 1.00
C ALA A 80 -2.71 10.10 -0.46
N MET A 81 -3.47 9.06 -0.80
CA MET A 81 -4.01 8.87 -2.15
C MET A 81 -5.16 9.84 -2.43
N ARG A 82 -5.19 10.40 -3.65
CA ARG A 82 -6.34 11.16 -4.11
C ARG A 82 -7.50 10.24 -4.50
N PRO A 83 -8.73 10.76 -4.55
CA PRO A 83 -9.90 9.99 -4.94
C PRO A 83 -9.83 9.40 -6.36
N ASP A 84 -9.01 9.97 -7.25
CA ASP A 84 -8.86 9.53 -8.65
C ASP A 84 -7.62 8.66 -8.91
N ASP A 85 -6.68 8.59 -7.96
CA ASP A 85 -5.54 7.67 -8.03
C ASP A 85 -6.03 6.21 -7.97
N VAL A 86 -5.33 5.28 -8.61
CA VAL A 86 -5.73 3.87 -8.71
C VAL A 86 -4.97 3.01 -7.70
N LEU A 87 -5.69 2.30 -6.83
CA LEU A 87 -5.11 1.29 -5.95
C LEU A 87 -5.09 -0.08 -6.64
N VAL A 88 -3.93 -0.75 -6.60
CA VAL A 88 -3.75 -2.13 -7.03
C VAL A 88 -3.28 -2.96 -5.83
N PRO A 89 -4.21 -3.59 -5.08
CA PRO A 89 -3.89 -4.25 -3.81
C PRO A 89 -3.34 -5.67 -4.00
N VAL A 90 -2.76 -6.27 -2.93
CA VAL A 90 -2.33 -7.67 -2.94
C VAL A 90 -3.33 -8.53 -2.15
N TYR A 91 -3.34 -8.45 -0.82
CA TYR A 91 -4.24 -9.23 0.05
C TYR A 91 -4.26 -8.79 1.54
N ARG A 92 -3.59 -7.71 1.95
CA ARG A 92 -3.59 -7.26 3.37
C ARG A 92 -3.97 -5.81 3.57
N GLU A 93 -4.17 -5.06 2.50
CA GLU A 93 -4.29 -3.60 2.50
C GLU A 93 -5.69 -3.09 2.93
N TYR A 94 -6.29 -3.71 3.95
CA TYR A 94 -7.67 -3.41 4.39
C TYR A 94 -7.86 -1.96 4.79
N GLY A 95 -6.88 -1.37 5.48
CA GLY A 95 -6.95 0.03 5.89
C GLY A 95 -7.02 1.01 4.71
N ALA A 96 -6.30 0.73 3.62
CA ALA A 96 -6.34 1.53 2.41
C ALA A 96 -7.71 1.38 1.72
N GLN A 97 -8.22 0.16 1.62
CA GLN A 97 -9.53 -0.11 1.03
C GLN A 97 -10.67 0.52 1.83
N PHE A 98 -10.66 0.42 3.16
CA PHE A 98 -11.68 1.04 4.01
C PHE A 98 -11.62 2.56 3.96
N TRP A 99 -10.41 3.15 3.89
CA TRP A 99 -10.26 4.59 3.68
C TRP A 99 -10.89 5.02 2.35
N ARG A 100 -10.72 4.20 1.30
CA ARG A 100 -11.26 4.41 -0.04
C ARG A 100 -12.72 3.97 -0.21
N GLY A 101 -13.41 3.68 0.90
CA GLY A 101 -14.86 3.44 0.93
C GLY A 101 -15.30 2.01 0.61
N VAL A 102 -14.36 1.06 0.47
CA VAL A 102 -14.71 -0.37 0.35
C VAL A 102 -15.39 -0.81 1.64
N LYS A 103 -16.53 -1.48 1.52
CA LYS A 103 -17.29 -1.93 2.70
C LYS A 103 -16.61 -3.15 3.32
N MET A 104 -16.60 -3.22 4.65
CA MET A 104 -16.14 -4.42 5.37
C MET A 104 -16.85 -5.71 4.91
N THR A 105 -18.12 -5.62 4.53
CA THR A 105 -18.89 -6.75 3.97
C THR A 105 -18.33 -7.25 2.66
N ASN A 106 -17.82 -6.37 1.79
CA ASN A 106 -17.15 -6.76 0.54
C ASN A 106 -15.91 -7.62 0.83
N VAL A 107 -15.09 -7.19 1.80
CA VAL A 107 -13.89 -7.93 2.22
C VAL A 107 -14.24 -9.28 2.85
N LEU A 108 -15.23 -9.33 3.74
CA LEU A 108 -15.69 -10.60 4.33
C LEU A 108 -16.32 -11.54 3.30
N LEU A 109 -16.99 -11.00 2.29
CA LEU A 109 -17.59 -11.79 1.21
C LEU A 109 -16.50 -12.44 0.34
N TYR A 110 -15.49 -11.66 -0.06
CA TYR A 110 -14.34 -12.15 -0.83
C TYR A 110 -13.61 -13.27 -0.08
N TRP A 111 -13.23 -13.03 1.18
CA TRP A 111 -12.56 -14.05 1.99
C TRP A 111 -13.49 -15.19 2.44
N GLY A 112 -14.80 -15.01 2.30
CA GLY A 112 -15.81 -16.06 2.42
C GLY A 112 -15.88 -16.96 1.18
N GLY A 113 -15.16 -16.65 0.10
CA GLY A 113 -15.12 -17.41 -1.15
C GLY A 113 -16.07 -16.90 -2.23
N ASP A 114 -16.54 -15.66 -2.13
CA ASP A 114 -17.46 -15.07 -3.09
C ASP A 114 -16.86 -13.82 -3.76
N GLU A 115 -16.55 -13.96 -5.04
CA GLU A 115 -15.90 -12.93 -5.88
C GLU A 115 -16.73 -11.65 -6.06
N ARG A 116 -18.04 -11.67 -5.78
CA ARG A 116 -18.84 -10.44 -5.72
C ARG A 116 -18.32 -9.48 -4.65
N GLY A 117 -17.53 -9.98 -3.69
CA GLY A 117 -16.77 -9.16 -2.76
C GLY A 117 -15.83 -8.16 -3.42
N ASN A 118 -15.36 -8.42 -4.65
CA ASN A 118 -14.48 -7.52 -5.42
C ASN A 118 -15.23 -6.47 -6.27
N ASP A 119 -16.56 -6.53 -6.41
CA ASP A 119 -17.33 -5.48 -7.09
C ASP A 119 -17.54 -4.29 -6.14
N PHE A 120 -16.50 -3.49 -5.97
CA PHE A 120 -16.53 -2.32 -5.11
C PHE A 120 -17.47 -1.26 -5.68
N THR A 121 -18.39 -0.76 -4.85
CA THR A 121 -19.25 0.36 -5.26
C THR A 121 -18.55 1.72 -5.12
N ALA A 122 -17.62 1.83 -4.17
CA ALA A 122 -16.69 2.95 -4.02
C ALA A 122 -15.38 2.64 -4.74
N SER A 123 -14.70 3.68 -5.24
CA SER A 123 -13.39 3.55 -5.90
C SER A 123 -13.35 2.47 -6.98
N ARG A 124 -14.38 2.44 -7.85
CA ARG A 124 -14.58 1.45 -8.93
C ARG A 124 -13.42 1.31 -9.92
N HIS A 125 -12.47 2.23 -9.92
CA HIS A 125 -11.27 2.19 -10.74
C HIS A 125 -10.08 1.48 -10.07
N ASP A 126 -10.20 1.14 -8.79
CA ASP A 126 -9.25 0.29 -8.08
C ASP A 126 -9.39 -1.17 -8.55
N PHE A 127 -8.29 -1.90 -8.45
CA PHE A 127 -8.27 -3.31 -8.84
C PHE A 127 -8.78 -4.20 -7.70
N ALA A 128 -9.31 -5.36 -8.09
CA ALA A 128 -9.58 -6.47 -7.18
C ALA A 128 -8.30 -6.96 -6.48
N TRP A 129 -8.47 -7.77 -5.44
CA TRP A 129 -7.35 -8.43 -4.78
C TRP A 129 -6.52 -9.29 -5.74
N ALA A 130 -5.19 -9.26 -5.59
CA ALA A 130 -4.25 -10.07 -6.35
C ALA A 130 -3.47 -10.98 -5.40
N VAL A 131 -4.03 -12.16 -5.11
CA VAL A 131 -3.39 -13.15 -4.22
C VAL A 131 -2.05 -13.68 -4.79
N PRO A 132 -1.88 -13.90 -6.11
CA PRO A 132 -0.57 -14.27 -6.66
C PRO A 132 0.47 -13.15 -6.47
N ILE A 133 1.41 -13.39 -5.57
CA ILE A 133 2.42 -12.41 -5.16
C ILE A 133 3.21 -11.91 -6.37
N GLY A 134 3.26 -10.59 -6.53
CA GLY A 134 4.05 -9.90 -7.56
C GLY A 134 3.24 -9.57 -8.81
N SER A 135 2.15 -10.29 -9.12
CA SER A 135 1.34 -10.01 -10.31
C SER A 135 0.80 -8.57 -10.37
N GLN A 136 0.42 -8.02 -9.21
CA GLN A 136 -0.10 -6.66 -9.08
C GLN A 136 0.89 -5.57 -9.48
N THR A 137 2.20 -5.83 -9.42
CA THR A 137 3.21 -4.81 -9.75
C THR A 137 3.19 -4.48 -11.24
N LEU A 138 2.98 -5.49 -12.08
CA LEU A 138 2.83 -5.31 -13.52
C LEU A 138 1.50 -4.65 -13.89
N HIS A 139 0.41 -5.00 -13.19
CA HIS A 139 -0.87 -4.30 -13.37
C HIS A 139 -0.74 -2.80 -13.05
N ALA A 140 -0.12 -2.46 -11.91
CA ALA A 140 0.12 -1.07 -11.54
C ALA A 140 1.01 -0.33 -12.56
N ALA A 141 2.07 -0.98 -13.07
CA ALA A 141 2.90 -0.42 -14.12
C ALA A 141 2.10 -0.15 -15.42
N GLY A 142 1.23 -1.08 -15.82
CA GLY A 142 0.36 -0.91 -16.98
C GLY A 142 -0.64 0.25 -16.81
N VAL A 143 -1.26 0.37 -15.64
CA VAL A 143 -2.15 1.49 -15.31
C VAL A 143 -1.40 2.82 -15.36
N ALA A 144 -0.23 2.90 -14.73
CA ALA A 144 0.61 4.11 -14.76
C ALA A 144 1.06 4.48 -16.19
N MET A 145 1.39 3.48 -17.01
CA MET A 145 1.71 3.71 -18.43
C MET A 145 0.50 4.28 -19.18
N ALA A 146 -0.70 3.74 -18.96
CA ALA A 146 -1.92 4.24 -19.57
C ALA A 146 -2.21 5.70 -19.16
N MET A 147 -2.08 6.02 -17.88
CA MET A 147 -2.21 7.40 -17.37
C MET A 147 -1.22 8.34 -18.06
N LYS A 148 0.04 7.92 -18.20
CA LYS A 148 1.08 8.69 -18.88
C LYS A 148 0.76 8.94 -20.35
N ILE A 149 0.34 7.91 -21.10
CA ILE A 149 -0.04 8.03 -22.51
C ILE A 149 -1.19 9.02 -22.69
N ARG A 150 -2.12 9.04 -21.75
CA ARG A 150 -3.31 9.91 -21.76
C ARG A 150 -3.05 11.31 -21.17
N GLY A 151 -1.86 11.58 -20.64
CA GLY A 151 -1.55 12.86 -19.97
C GLY A 151 -2.33 13.08 -18.67
N GLU A 152 -2.78 12.01 -18.00
CA GLU A 152 -3.55 12.09 -16.76
C GLU A 152 -2.61 12.42 -15.58
N LYS A 153 -2.97 13.42 -14.76
CA LYS A 153 -2.17 13.83 -13.58
C LYS A 153 -2.54 13.03 -12.33
N ARG A 154 -2.48 11.70 -12.44
CA ARG A 154 -2.81 10.73 -11.39
C ARG A 154 -1.86 9.56 -11.31
N CYS A 155 -1.87 8.85 -10.19
CA CYS A 155 -0.94 7.75 -9.94
C CYS A 155 -1.65 6.40 -9.83
N ALA A 156 -0.89 5.34 -10.08
CA ALA A 156 -1.23 3.98 -9.71
C ALA A 156 -0.32 3.57 -8.54
N LEU A 157 -0.90 3.02 -7.49
CA LEU A 157 -0.17 2.59 -6.30
C LEU A 157 -0.40 1.10 -6.06
N THR A 158 0.67 0.39 -5.72
CA THR A 158 0.62 -1.03 -5.34
C THR A 158 1.45 -1.28 -4.10
N PHE A 159 1.19 -2.40 -3.45
CA PHE A 159 1.95 -2.93 -2.33
C PHE A 159 2.73 -4.16 -2.75
N ILE A 160 3.84 -4.43 -2.08
CA ILE A 160 4.59 -5.68 -2.18
C ILE A 160 5.23 -5.95 -0.82
N GLY A 161 5.08 -7.16 -0.29
CA GLY A 161 5.81 -7.58 0.90
C GLY A 161 7.23 -8.01 0.57
N ASP A 162 8.08 -8.14 1.58
CA ASP A 162 9.50 -8.46 1.42
C ASP A 162 9.73 -9.74 0.60
N GLY A 163 8.97 -10.81 0.86
CA GLY A 163 9.05 -12.06 0.08
C GLY A 163 8.63 -11.90 -1.38
N GLY A 164 7.81 -10.91 -1.69
CA GLY A 164 7.44 -10.57 -3.06
C GLY A 164 8.53 -9.82 -3.82
N THR A 165 9.55 -9.29 -3.13
CA THR A 165 10.63 -8.55 -3.78
C THR A 165 11.54 -9.40 -4.65
N SER A 166 11.53 -10.72 -4.42
CA SER A 166 12.26 -11.69 -5.24
C SER A 166 11.48 -12.13 -6.49
N GLN A 167 10.26 -11.65 -6.70
CA GLN A 167 9.46 -12.01 -7.87
C GLN A 167 9.94 -11.26 -9.12
N GLY A 168 10.07 -11.97 -10.24
CA GLY A 168 10.46 -11.38 -11.53
C GLY A 168 9.55 -10.21 -11.96
N ALA A 169 8.26 -10.32 -11.67
CA ALA A 169 7.28 -9.26 -11.93
C ALA A 169 7.63 -7.92 -11.24
N LEU A 170 8.21 -7.93 -10.03
CA LEU A 170 8.68 -6.70 -9.40
C LEU A 170 9.90 -6.14 -10.13
N HIS A 171 10.81 -6.98 -10.62
CA HIS A 171 11.99 -6.54 -11.36
C HIS A 171 11.63 -5.94 -12.74
N GLU A 172 10.55 -6.43 -13.35
CA GLU A 172 10.08 -5.98 -14.66
C GLU A 172 9.23 -4.70 -14.58
N ALA A 173 8.37 -4.57 -13.57
CA ALA A 173 7.44 -3.45 -13.46
C ALA A 173 8.09 -2.04 -13.54
N PRO A 174 9.21 -1.75 -12.87
CA PRO A 174 9.91 -0.47 -12.99
C PRO A 174 10.41 -0.19 -14.41
N LYS A 175 10.85 -1.23 -15.14
CA LYS A 175 11.35 -1.12 -16.52
C LYS A 175 10.21 -0.79 -17.48
N LEU A 176 9.02 -1.31 -17.21
CA LEU A 176 7.83 -1.09 -18.02
C LEU A 176 7.15 0.25 -17.69
N GLY A 177 7.12 0.70 -16.43
CA GLY A 177 6.20 1.77 -16.04
C GLY A 177 6.69 2.84 -15.07
N LEU A 178 7.75 2.68 -14.29
CA LEU A 178 8.05 3.63 -13.20
C LEU A 178 9.55 3.68 -12.88
N TRP A 179 10.23 4.67 -13.47
CA TRP A 179 11.43 5.42 -13.00
C TRP A 179 11.91 6.42 -14.07
N ARG A 180 11.24 6.53 -15.24
CA ARG A 180 11.54 7.57 -16.23
C ARG A 180 10.83 8.89 -15.89
N ARG A 181 11.61 9.76 -15.24
CA ARG A 181 11.54 11.24 -15.17
C ARG A 181 10.24 11.85 -15.71
N SER A 182 9.34 12.27 -14.81
CA SER A 182 8.38 13.33 -15.13
C SER A 182 9.08 14.68 -14.91
N PRO A 183 9.02 15.65 -15.84
CA PRO A 183 9.68 16.96 -15.70
C PRO A 183 9.21 17.79 -14.50
N ASP A 184 8.04 17.45 -13.94
CA ASP A 184 7.31 18.31 -13.00
C ASP A 184 7.42 17.87 -11.53
N VAL A 185 8.26 16.88 -11.20
CA VAL A 185 8.46 16.42 -9.80
C VAL A 185 9.69 17.10 -9.19
N PRO A 186 9.57 17.74 -8.01
CA PRO A 186 10.69 18.39 -7.33
C PRO A 186 11.87 17.43 -7.12
N GLU A 187 13.07 17.88 -7.47
CA GLU A 187 14.32 17.12 -7.49
C GLU A 187 14.65 16.39 -6.17
N LYS A 188 14.13 16.90 -5.04
CA LYS A 188 14.28 16.31 -3.70
C LYS A 188 13.66 14.90 -3.52
N TRP A 189 12.76 14.47 -4.40
CA TRP A 189 12.18 13.11 -4.38
C TRP A 189 12.95 12.13 -5.30
N ASN A 190 13.96 12.60 -6.05
CA ASN A 190 14.59 11.90 -7.17
C ASN A 190 15.82 11.04 -6.80
N GLN A 191 16.27 11.07 -5.54
CA GLN A 191 17.43 10.28 -5.11
C GLN A 191 17.08 8.95 -4.44
N LYS A 192 15.87 8.79 -3.89
CA LYS A 192 15.59 7.70 -2.92
C LYS A 192 15.08 6.36 -3.45
N GLY A 193 14.74 6.21 -4.73
CA GLY A 193 14.21 4.92 -5.21
C GLY A 193 14.94 4.30 -6.39
N ARG A 194 16.17 4.74 -6.66
CA ARG A 194 17.11 3.98 -7.50
C ARG A 194 17.78 2.80 -6.76
N ASP A 195 17.66 2.73 -5.44
CA ASP A 195 18.49 1.82 -4.61
C ASP A 195 17.70 0.75 -3.82
N LEU A 196 16.49 0.39 -4.23
CA LEU A 196 15.74 -0.69 -3.58
C LEU A 196 15.90 -2.01 -4.34
N ALA A 197 16.95 -2.76 -3.97
CA ALA A 197 17.12 -4.19 -4.22
C ALA A 197 17.44 -4.90 -2.88
N PRO A 198 17.11 -6.19 -2.73
CA PRO A 198 16.53 -6.75 -1.51
C PRO A 198 17.51 -6.93 -0.35
N THR A 199 17.01 -6.71 0.88
CA THR A 199 17.65 -7.13 2.13
C THR A 199 17.68 -8.64 2.24
N SER A 200 18.79 -9.15 2.76
CA SER A 200 19.17 -10.55 2.84
C SER A 200 18.18 -11.43 3.62
N SER A 201 17.93 -12.62 3.06
CA SER A 201 17.36 -13.75 3.78
C SER A 201 18.35 -14.24 4.85
N ARG A 202 17.94 -14.28 6.11
CA ARG A 202 18.44 -15.27 7.06
C ARG A 202 17.27 -15.91 7.79
N ALA A 203 17.25 -17.24 7.68
CA ALA A 203 16.50 -18.16 8.50
C ALA A 203 16.89 -18.06 9.98
#